data_AF-A0A378JX44-F1
#
_entry.id   AF-A0A378JX44-F1
#
_cell.length_a   1.000
_cell.length_b   1.000
_cell.length_c   1.000
_cell.angle_alpha   90.00
_cell.angle_beta   90.00
_cell.angle_gamma   90.00
#
_symmetry.space_group_name_H-M   'P 1'
#
loop_
_entity.id
_entity.type
_entity.pdbx_description
1 polymer ?
#
loop_
_entity_poly.entity_id
_entity_poly.type
_entity_poly.pdbx_seq_one_letter_code
_entity_poly.pdbx_strand_id
1 'polypeptide(L)'
;MPGFFSAKAAQSLTEWSNFYIDWSRVGELLRQGTHRYTRQELIQRGIILISIGAGGYTGYNYNNQNSSLMSGLYSMSGCFVGFVVSHLVVIAPLIYKRYQLSQECADKQKIILDSLQELKSHSPNQEIANNLIGLIATHVQTIMTMNLSTESRANASLTWGRRRSLLTNLATKLNDDIDILNNNSDFIEEMQQFWSKDTNALVEELKTYSLRENANIENFTATPTLR
;
A
#
# COMPACT_ATOMS: atom_id res chain seq x y z
N MET A 1 3.57 20.13 7.45
CA MET A 1 2.18 20.51 7.81
C MET A 1 1.25 19.38 7.39
N PRO A 2 0.28 18.99 8.24
CA PRO A 2 -0.62 17.88 7.94
C PRO A 2 -1.46 18.21 6.71
N GLY A 3 -1.74 17.20 5.88
CA GLY A 3 -2.67 17.33 4.75
C GLY A 3 -4.09 17.59 5.23
N PHE A 4 -5.05 17.53 4.31
CA PHE A 4 -6.48 17.63 4.61
C PHE A 4 -6.93 16.71 5.75
N PHE A 5 -6.29 15.54 5.88
CA PHE A 5 -6.42 14.64 7.03
C PHE A 5 -5.20 14.73 7.94
N SER A 6 -5.40 14.54 9.24
CA SER A 6 -4.28 14.26 10.16
C SER A 6 -3.56 12.99 9.68
N ALA A 7 -2.25 12.89 9.94
CA ALA A 7 -1.47 11.74 9.46
C ALA A 7 -2.03 10.41 9.97
N LYS A 8 -2.49 10.37 11.23
CA LYS A 8 -3.16 9.21 11.82
C LYS A 8 -4.45 8.84 11.07
N ALA A 9 -5.30 9.81 10.76
CA ALA A 9 -6.52 9.56 10.00
C ALA A 9 -6.23 9.11 8.56
N ALA A 10 -5.24 9.74 7.91
CA ALA A 10 -4.81 9.37 6.57
C ALA A 10 -4.26 7.94 6.52
N GLN A 11 -3.49 7.54 7.54
CA GLN A 11 -2.96 6.19 7.66
C GLN A 11 -4.08 5.17 7.89
N SER A 12 -4.98 5.39 8.85
CA SER A 12 -6.11 4.48 9.10
C SER A 12 -7.02 4.32 7.88
N LEU A 13 -7.30 5.41 7.14
CA LEU A 13 -8.08 5.35 5.91
C LEU A 13 -7.34 4.61 4.78
N THR A 14 -6.01 4.76 4.73
CA THR A 14 -5.18 4.06 3.74
C THR A 14 -5.14 2.56 4.04
N GLU A 15 -4.94 2.19 5.29
CA GLU A 15 -5.00 0.80 5.79
C GLU A 15 -6.39 0.19 5.57
N TRP A 16 -7.46 0.93 5.86
CA TRP A 16 -8.84 0.49 5.58
C TRP A 16 -9.07 0.21 4.09
N SER A 17 -8.49 1.04 3.22
CA SER A 17 -8.52 0.80 1.77
C SER A 17 -7.53 -0.27 1.29
N ASN A 18 -6.90 -1.04 2.19
CA ASN A 18 -5.84 -2.00 1.88
C ASN A 18 -4.73 -1.40 0.98
N PHE A 19 -4.33 -0.16 1.28
CA PHE A 19 -3.31 0.58 0.55
C PHE A 19 -3.66 0.84 -0.93
N TYR A 20 -4.94 0.81 -1.33
CA TYR A 20 -5.34 1.26 -2.66
C TYR A 20 -5.32 2.78 -2.77
N ILE A 21 -5.76 3.49 -1.73
CA ILE A 21 -5.85 4.94 -1.72
C ILE A 21 -4.84 5.50 -0.72
N ASP A 22 -4.03 6.46 -1.14
CA ASP A 22 -3.08 7.15 -0.27
C ASP A 22 -3.68 8.50 0.14
N TRP A 23 -4.34 8.49 1.29
CA TRP A 23 -5.07 9.65 1.80
C TRP A 23 -4.14 10.77 2.28
N SER A 24 -2.85 10.48 2.49
CA SER A 24 -1.86 11.50 2.84
C SER A 24 -1.57 12.44 1.65
N ARG A 25 -1.68 11.93 0.41
CA ARG A 25 -1.45 12.71 -0.81
C ARG A 25 -2.65 13.55 -1.27
N VAL A 26 -3.86 13.19 -0.84
CA VAL A 26 -5.09 13.93 -1.19
C VAL A 26 -4.98 15.40 -0.75
N GLY A 27 -4.40 15.65 0.42
CA GLY A 27 -4.15 17.01 0.91
C GLY A 27 -2.98 17.73 0.25
N GLU A 28 -1.99 16.98 -0.26
CA GLU A 28 -0.79 17.58 -0.87
C GLU A 28 -1.07 18.12 -2.28
N LEU A 29 -1.95 17.44 -3.03
CA LEU A 29 -2.43 17.89 -4.34
C LEU A 29 -3.15 19.25 -4.28
N LEU A 30 -3.80 19.56 -3.16
CA LEU A 30 -4.40 20.86 -2.89
C LEU A 30 -3.37 21.95 -2.54
N ARG A 31 -2.24 21.56 -1.96
CA ARG A 31 -1.27 22.49 -1.35
C ARG A 31 -0.18 22.96 -2.33
N GLN A 32 0.11 22.20 -3.38
CA GLN A 32 1.13 22.59 -4.36
C GLN A 32 0.66 23.80 -5.19
N GLY A 33 0.94 25.00 -4.69
CA GLY A 33 0.52 26.29 -5.26
C GLY A 33 1.56 26.95 -6.19
N THR A 34 2.70 26.32 -6.45
CA THR A 34 3.82 26.97 -7.14
C THR A 34 4.47 26.06 -8.19
N HIS A 35 3.77 25.80 -9.30
CA HIS A 35 4.41 25.28 -10.53
C HIS A 35 3.71 25.83 -11.78
N ARG A 36 4.47 25.95 -12.88
CA ARG A 36 3.93 26.25 -14.21
C ARG A 36 2.99 25.11 -14.60
N TYR A 37 1.69 25.37 -14.57
CA TYR A 37 0.70 24.34 -14.88
C TYR A 37 0.82 23.88 -16.31
N THR A 38 0.90 22.57 -16.51
CA THR A 38 0.60 22.00 -17.82
C THR A 38 -0.89 22.20 -18.12
N ARG A 39 -1.28 22.24 -19.41
CA ARG A 39 -2.70 22.36 -19.79
C ARG A 39 -3.56 21.26 -19.15
N GLN A 40 -3.00 20.07 -18.95
CA GLN A 40 -3.66 18.94 -18.32
C GLN A 40 -3.94 19.21 -16.83
N GLU A 41 -2.98 19.75 -16.09
CA GLU A 41 -3.15 20.11 -14.67
C GLU A 41 -4.19 21.23 -14.47
N LEU A 42 -4.23 22.19 -15.41
CA LEU A 42 -5.19 23.29 -15.35
C LEU A 42 -6.63 22.80 -15.57
N ILE A 43 -6.83 21.86 -16.49
CA ILE A 43 -8.12 21.18 -16.70
C ILE A 43 -8.52 20.39 -15.46
N GLN A 44 -7.60 19.64 -14.86
CA GLN A 44 -7.88 18.87 -13.63
C GLN A 44 -8.33 19.77 -12.48
N ARG A 45 -7.64 20.90 -12.26
CA ARG A 45 -8.04 21.88 -11.25
C ARG A 45 -9.38 22.56 -11.56
N GLY A 46 -9.65 22.84 -12.83
CA GLY A 46 -10.95 23.36 -13.28
C GLY A 46 -12.10 22.39 -12.99
N ILE A 47 -11.93 21.11 -13.30
CA ILE A 47 -12.93 20.06 -13.01
C ILE A 47 -13.20 19.95 -11.50
N ILE A 48 -12.15 20.04 -10.67
CA ILE A 48 -12.28 20.05 -9.22
C ILE A 48 -13.15 21.22 -8.76
N LEU A 49 -12.84 22.45 -9.21
CA LEU A 49 -13.61 23.64 -8.81
C LEU A 49 -15.07 23.56 -9.26
N ILE A 50 -15.33 23.11 -10.48
CA ILE A 50 -16.69 22.93 -11.00
C ILE A 50 -17.44 21.87 -10.19
N SER A 51 -16.79 20.76 -9.82
CA SER A 51 -17.41 19.68 -9.05
C SER A 51 -17.71 20.08 -7.61
N ILE A 52 -16.83 20.87 -6.97
CA ILE A 52 -17.08 21.46 -5.65
C ILE A 52 -18.28 22.41 -5.74
N GLY A 53 -18.32 23.29 -6.74
CA GLY A 53 -19.42 24.23 -6.94
C GLY A 53 -20.76 23.52 -7.21
N ALA A 54 -20.76 22.50 -8.07
CA ALA A 54 -21.92 21.66 -8.34
C ALA A 54 -22.38 20.91 -7.08
N GLY A 55 -21.44 20.33 -6.33
CA GLY A 55 -21.69 19.68 -5.06
C GLY A 55 -22.34 20.64 -4.04
N GLY A 56 -21.78 21.83 -3.85
CA GLY A 56 -22.34 22.85 -2.96
C GLY A 56 -23.75 23.29 -3.37
N TYR A 57 -23.98 23.48 -4.68
CA TYR A 57 -25.30 23.81 -5.21
C TYR A 57 -26.32 22.69 -4.97
N THR A 58 -25.96 21.43 -5.25
CA THR A 58 -26.84 20.28 -4.99
C THR A 58 -27.11 20.09 -3.50
N GLY A 59 -26.09 20.22 -2.64
CA GLY A 59 -26.25 20.14 -1.19
C GLY A 59 -27.16 21.25 -0.66
N TYR A 60 -26.98 22.49 -1.14
CA TYR A 60 -27.87 23.60 -0.78
C TYR A 60 -29.32 23.33 -1.19
N ASN A 61 -29.57 22.80 -2.39
CA ASN A 61 -30.92 22.49 -2.87
C ASN A 61 -31.54 21.25 -2.20
N TYR A 62 -30.73 20.34 -1.66
CA TYR A 62 -31.21 19.16 -0.95
C TYR A 62 -31.70 19.49 0.47
N ASN A 63 -31.35 20.67 0.99
CA ASN A 63 -31.82 21.13 2.29
C ASN A 63 -33.32 21.47 2.23
N ASN A 64 -34.16 20.54 2.67
CA ASN A 64 -35.61 20.70 2.75
C ASN A 64 -36.06 21.48 4.01
N GLN A 65 -35.13 22.10 4.76
CA GLN A 65 -35.42 22.82 6.00
C GLN A 65 -35.17 24.33 5.86
N ASN A 66 -36.08 25.16 6.37
CA ASN A 66 -36.01 26.63 6.37
C ASN A 66 -34.89 27.23 7.25
N SER A 67 -33.92 26.43 7.70
CA SER A 67 -32.80 26.90 8.53
C SER A 67 -31.60 27.23 7.65
N SER A 68 -31.16 28.50 7.69
CA SER A 68 -29.97 28.99 6.98
C SER A 68 -28.69 28.25 7.41
N LEU A 69 -28.61 27.84 8.68
CA LEU A 69 -27.48 27.07 9.23
C LEU A 69 -27.44 25.66 8.64
N MET A 70 -28.59 24.98 8.55
CA MET A 70 -28.66 23.65 7.94
C MET A 70 -28.35 23.70 6.45
N SER A 71 -28.83 24.72 5.75
CA SER A 71 -28.48 24.96 4.33
C SER A 71 -26.98 25.12 4.14
N GLY A 72 -26.31 25.81 5.07
CA GLY A 72 -24.86 25.95 5.10
C GLY A 72 -24.15 24.61 5.29
N LEU A 73 -24.57 23.80 6.26
CA LEU A 73 -23.97 22.48 6.53
C LEU A 73 -24.16 21.51 5.35
N TYR A 74 -25.36 21.46 4.76
CA TYR A 74 -25.62 20.61 3.60
C TYR A 74 -24.82 21.07 2.37
N SER A 75 -24.69 22.38 2.14
CA SER A 75 -23.83 22.93 1.10
C SER A 75 -22.35 22.56 1.33
N MET A 76 -21.84 22.68 2.55
CA MET A 76 -20.47 22.26 2.90
C MET A 76 -20.26 20.76 2.68
N SER A 77 -21.24 19.92 3.04
CA SER A 77 -21.18 18.47 2.78
C SER A 77 -21.21 18.16 1.29
N GLY A 78 -22.01 18.88 0.51
CA GLY A 78 -22.06 18.75 -0.95
C GLY A 78 -20.74 19.16 -1.61
N CYS A 79 -20.15 20.28 -1.18
CA CYS A 79 -18.80 20.70 -1.58
C CYS A 79 -17.77 19.62 -1.28
N PHE A 80 -17.84 18.97 -0.11
CA PHE A 80 -16.95 17.88 0.28
C PHE A 80 -17.14 16.65 -0.62
N VAL A 81 -18.38 16.24 -0.90
CA VAL A 81 -18.66 15.12 -1.83
C VAL A 81 -18.14 15.44 -3.23
N GLY A 82 -18.42 16.64 -3.76
CA GLY A 82 -17.91 17.09 -5.06
C GLY A 82 -16.39 17.15 -5.11
N PHE A 83 -15.75 17.57 -4.02
CA PHE A 83 -14.31 17.52 -3.84
C PHE A 83 -13.78 16.07 -3.91
N VAL A 84 -14.37 15.13 -3.16
CA VAL A 84 -13.95 13.72 -3.15
C VAL A 84 -14.12 13.09 -4.53
N VAL A 85 -15.26 13.29 -5.19
CA VAL A 85 -15.55 12.72 -6.52
C VAL A 85 -14.57 13.24 -7.58
N SER A 86 -14.32 14.56 -7.59
CA SER A 86 -13.38 15.14 -8.55
C SER A 86 -11.93 14.69 -8.34
N HIS A 87 -11.51 14.49 -7.09
CA HIS A 87 -10.18 13.96 -6.79
C HIS A 87 -10.07 12.47 -7.08
N LEU A 88 -11.17 11.72 -6.97
CA LEU A 88 -11.19 10.31 -7.34
C LEU A 88 -10.83 10.11 -8.81
N VAL A 89 -11.25 11.01 -9.71
CA VAL A 89 -10.85 10.97 -11.13
C VAL A 89 -9.33 11.14 -11.30
N VAL A 90 -8.72 12.04 -10.54
CA VAL A 90 -7.27 12.30 -10.60
C VAL A 90 -6.47 11.16 -9.95
N ILE A 91 -7.01 10.53 -8.91
CA ILE A 91 -6.36 9.47 -8.14
C ILE A 91 -6.62 8.07 -8.76
N ALA A 92 -7.67 7.92 -9.58
CA ALA A 92 -8.07 6.66 -10.20
C ALA A 92 -6.93 5.94 -10.95
N PRO A 93 -6.08 6.61 -11.77
CA PRO A 93 -4.95 5.93 -12.40
C PRO A 93 -3.95 5.34 -11.39
N LEU A 94 -3.72 6.02 -10.26
CA LEU A 94 -2.86 5.51 -9.20
C LEU A 94 -3.50 4.34 -8.44
N ILE A 95 -4.81 4.40 -8.19
CA ILE A 95 -5.57 3.29 -7.62
C ILE A 95 -5.50 2.08 -8.54
N TYR A 96 -5.76 2.27 -9.83
CA TYR A 96 -5.70 1.20 -10.83
C TYR A 96 -4.30 0.57 -10.89
N LYS A 97 -3.24 1.39 -10.88
CA LYS A 97 -1.86 0.88 -10.82
C LYS A 97 -1.59 0.04 -9.56
N ARG A 98 -2.09 0.47 -8.40
CA ARG A 98 -1.94 -0.29 -7.13
C ARG A 98 -2.78 -1.56 -7.12
N TYR A 99 -3.96 -1.53 -7.74
CA TYR A 99 -4.76 -2.71 -7.97
C TYR A 99 -4.06 -3.71 -8.88
N GLN A 100 -3.44 -3.27 -9.98
CA GLN A 100 -2.62 -4.15 -10.81
C GLN A 100 -1.46 -4.78 -10.02
N LEU A 101 -0.74 -3.99 -9.20
CA LEU A 101 0.31 -4.53 -8.33
C LEU A 101 -0.22 -5.53 -7.31
N SER A 102 -1.43 -5.33 -6.77
CA SER A 102 -2.02 -6.28 -5.83
C SER A 102 -2.43 -7.59 -6.50
N GLN A 103 -2.94 -7.53 -7.73
CA GLN A 103 -3.21 -8.72 -8.55
C GLN A 103 -1.92 -9.48 -8.85
N GLU A 104 -0.85 -8.79 -9.27
CA GLU A 104 0.45 -9.43 -9.49
C GLU A 104 0.98 -10.10 -8.21
N CYS A 105 0.77 -9.50 -7.03
CA CYS A 105 1.11 -10.14 -5.76
C CYS A 105 0.28 -11.42 -5.52
N ALA A 106 -1.03 -11.37 -5.78
CA ALA A 106 -1.92 -12.53 -5.66
C ALA A 106 -1.52 -13.65 -6.62
N ASP A 107 -1.13 -13.32 -7.86
CA ASP A 107 -0.62 -14.28 -8.83
C ASP A 107 0.66 -14.95 -8.33
N LYS A 108 1.59 -14.18 -7.73
CA LYS A 108 2.80 -14.74 -7.13
C LYS A 108 2.51 -15.64 -5.94
N GLN A 109 1.56 -15.28 -5.08
CA GLN A 109 1.11 -16.16 -4.00
C GLN A 109 0.56 -17.48 -4.52
N LYS A 110 -0.25 -17.41 -5.59
CA LYS A 110 -0.79 -18.60 -6.22
C LYS A 110 0.32 -19.52 -6.73
N ILE A 111 1.31 -18.97 -7.43
CA ILE A 111 2.49 -19.74 -7.87
C ILE A 111 3.18 -20.40 -6.69
N ILE A 112 3.42 -19.65 -5.60
CA ILE A 112 4.05 -20.21 -4.39
C ILE A 112 3.20 -21.34 -3.80
N LEU A 113 1.88 -21.16 -3.69
CA LEU A 113 0.98 -22.19 -3.16
C LEU A 113 0.96 -23.44 -4.03
N ASP A 114 0.96 -23.28 -5.36
CA ASP A 114 1.01 -24.38 -6.31
C ASP A 114 2.34 -25.15 -6.14
N SER A 115 3.48 -24.45 -6.04
CA SER A 115 4.80 -25.04 -5.77
C SER A 115 4.86 -25.77 -4.41
N LEU A 116 4.22 -25.23 -3.37
CA LEU A 116 4.14 -25.88 -2.06
C LEU A 116 3.26 -27.15 -2.08
N GLN A 117 2.20 -27.16 -2.89
CA GLN A 117 1.38 -28.36 -3.09
C GLN A 117 2.17 -29.46 -3.82
N GLU A 118 2.94 -29.08 -4.83
CA GLU A 118 3.84 -29.99 -5.53
C GLU A 118 4.85 -30.63 -4.58
N LEU A 119 5.52 -29.80 -3.75
CA LEU A 119 6.44 -30.25 -2.71
C LEU A 119 5.78 -31.25 -1.75
N LYS A 120 4.55 -30.97 -1.31
CA LYS A 120 3.80 -31.86 -0.42
C LYS A 120 3.52 -33.22 -1.05
N SER A 121 3.18 -33.24 -2.34
CA SER A 121 2.82 -34.47 -3.06
C SER A 121 4.03 -35.36 -3.38
N HIS A 122 5.23 -34.80 -3.56
CA HIS A 122 6.42 -35.53 -3.97
C HIS A 122 7.42 -35.81 -2.83
N SER A 123 7.27 -35.18 -1.66
CA SER A 123 8.25 -35.34 -0.59
C SER A 123 8.12 -36.70 0.13
N PRO A 124 9.22 -37.48 0.24
CA PRO A 124 9.25 -38.74 1.00
C PRO A 124 9.15 -38.51 2.51
N ASN A 125 9.54 -37.32 3.00
CA ASN A 125 9.45 -36.95 4.41
C ASN A 125 8.40 -35.85 4.62
N GLN A 126 7.16 -36.30 4.86
CA GLN A 126 6.00 -35.43 5.04
C GLN A 126 6.15 -34.46 6.23
N GLU A 127 6.88 -34.82 7.28
CA GLU A 127 7.09 -33.94 8.44
C GLU A 127 7.96 -32.73 8.07
N ILE A 128 9.10 -32.98 7.41
CA ILE A 128 9.99 -31.91 6.94
C ILE A 128 9.29 -31.03 5.90
N ALA A 129 8.56 -31.62 4.96
CA ALA A 129 7.79 -30.88 3.96
C ALA A 129 6.72 -29.98 4.60
N ASN A 130 5.96 -30.49 5.58
CA ASN A 130 4.95 -29.69 6.27
C ASN A 130 5.58 -28.52 7.08
N ASN A 131 6.73 -28.75 7.71
CA ASN A 131 7.46 -27.69 8.40
C ASN A 131 7.95 -26.60 7.43
N LEU A 132 8.50 -27.00 6.28
CA LEU A 132 8.95 -26.09 5.24
C LEU A 132 7.79 -25.28 4.64
N ILE A 133 6.64 -25.92 4.38
CA ILE A 133 5.40 -25.25 3.97
C ILE A 133 4.98 -24.22 5.01
N GLY A 134 5.02 -24.56 6.29
CA GLY A 134 4.71 -23.65 7.40
C GLY A 134 5.63 -22.43 7.44
N LEU A 135 6.93 -22.62 7.23
CA LEU A 135 7.91 -21.54 7.16
C LEU A 135 7.63 -20.60 5.98
N ILE A 136 7.50 -21.14 4.78
CA ILE A 136 7.29 -20.35 3.56
C ILE A 136 5.94 -19.62 3.63
N ALA A 137 4.89 -20.27 4.13
CA ALA A 137 3.60 -19.61 4.36
C ALA A 137 3.72 -18.44 5.34
N THR A 138 4.56 -18.58 6.37
CA THR A 138 4.87 -17.49 7.31
C THR A 138 5.62 -16.34 6.63
N HIS A 139 6.56 -16.62 5.71
CA HIS A 139 7.22 -15.58 4.91
C HIS A 139 6.23 -14.82 4.04
N VAL A 140 5.37 -15.54 3.30
CA VAL A 140 4.34 -14.94 2.46
C VAL A 140 3.43 -14.04 3.29
N GLN A 141 2.96 -14.53 4.45
CA GLN A 141 2.12 -13.75 5.34
C GLN A 141 2.83 -12.50 5.84
N THR A 142 4.09 -12.62 6.27
CA THR A 142 4.91 -11.51 6.76
C THR A 142 5.08 -10.43 5.69
N ILE A 143 5.38 -10.83 4.45
CA ILE A 143 5.48 -9.91 3.30
C ILE A 143 4.14 -9.21 3.07
N MET A 144 3.02 -9.93 3.14
CA MET A 144 1.70 -9.37 2.88
C MET A 144 1.17 -8.46 3.96
N THR A 145 1.58 -8.66 5.21
CA THR A 145 1.25 -7.76 6.31
C THR A 145 2.18 -6.55 6.40
N MET A 146 3.30 -6.55 5.66
CA MET A 146 4.25 -5.45 5.65
C MET A 146 3.56 -4.13 5.27
N ASN A 147 3.73 -3.12 6.11
CA ASN A 147 3.31 -1.75 5.85
C ASN A 147 4.55 -0.85 5.83
N LEU A 148 4.68 -0.02 4.79
CA LEU A 148 5.78 0.94 4.66
C LEU A 148 5.32 2.38 4.86
N SER A 149 4.15 2.56 5.48
CA SER A 149 3.65 3.84 5.96
C SER A 149 4.57 4.41 7.03
N THR A 150 4.70 5.73 7.03
CA THR A 150 5.44 6.52 8.01
C THR A 150 4.47 7.44 8.74
N GLU A 151 4.92 8.07 9.83
CA GLU A 151 4.13 9.06 10.57
C GLU A 151 3.68 10.26 9.73
N SER A 152 4.30 10.47 8.56
CA SER A 152 3.97 11.58 7.66
C SER A 152 3.22 11.17 6.40
N ARG A 153 3.38 9.92 5.94
CA ARG A 153 2.91 9.44 4.63
C ARG A 153 2.57 7.96 4.63
N ALA A 154 1.46 7.60 4.02
CA ALA A 154 0.98 6.22 3.99
C ALA A 154 1.64 5.31 2.92
N ASN A 155 2.50 5.87 2.04
CA ASN A 155 3.42 5.14 1.15
C ASN A 155 2.86 3.91 0.38
N ALA A 156 1.56 3.89 0.08
CA ALA A 156 0.85 2.75 -0.50
C ALA A 156 1.49 2.13 -1.76
N SER A 157 2.00 2.95 -2.69
CA SER A 157 2.64 2.44 -3.91
C SER A 157 3.96 1.73 -3.62
N LEU A 158 4.73 2.21 -2.63
CA LEU A 158 5.99 1.62 -2.22
C LEU A 158 5.74 0.28 -1.51
N THR A 159 4.72 0.22 -0.64
CA THR A 159 4.28 -1.01 0.01
C THR A 159 3.96 -2.09 -1.02
N TRP A 160 3.09 -1.81 -1.99
CA TRP A 160 2.75 -2.79 -3.03
C TRP A 160 3.95 -3.15 -3.92
N GLY A 161 4.78 -2.17 -4.30
CA GLY A 161 5.99 -2.43 -5.09
C GLY A 161 6.99 -3.35 -4.37
N ARG A 162 7.21 -3.14 -3.07
CA ARG A 162 8.11 -3.97 -2.27
C ARG A 162 7.54 -5.36 -2.05
N ARG A 163 6.24 -5.48 -1.74
CA ARG A 163 5.55 -6.78 -1.64
C ARG A 163 5.74 -7.60 -2.90
N ARG A 164 5.49 -7.01 -4.07
CA ARG A 164 5.69 -7.66 -5.37
C ARG A 164 7.12 -8.15 -5.55
N SER A 165 8.11 -7.30 -5.26
CA SER A 165 9.53 -7.67 -5.41
C SER A 165 9.90 -8.84 -4.51
N LEU A 166 9.51 -8.79 -3.23
CA LEU A 166 9.82 -9.85 -2.27
C LEU A 166 9.12 -11.18 -2.64
N LEU A 167 7.84 -11.13 -3.00
CA LEU A 167 7.10 -12.32 -3.45
C LEU A 167 7.67 -12.91 -4.74
N THR A 168 8.14 -12.06 -5.66
CA THR A 168 8.76 -12.54 -6.90
C THR A 168 10.07 -13.27 -6.59
N ASN A 169 10.93 -12.68 -5.76
CA ASN A 169 12.19 -13.32 -5.37
C ASN A 169 11.95 -14.63 -4.61
N LEU A 170 10.95 -14.65 -3.71
CA LEU A 170 10.56 -15.84 -2.98
C LEU A 170 10.07 -16.94 -3.93
N ALA A 171 9.19 -16.60 -4.87
CA ALA A 171 8.66 -17.56 -5.84
C ALA A 171 9.78 -18.15 -6.73
N THR A 172 10.70 -17.30 -7.22
CA THR A 172 11.85 -17.77 -8.00
C THR A 172 12.73 -18.71 -7.19
N LYS A 173 13.11 -18.31 -5.97
CA LYS A 173 13.97 -19.13 -5.11
C LYS A 173 13.33 -20.46 -4.73
N LEU A 174 12.03 -20.46 -4.44
CA LEU A 174 11.29 -21.69 -4.13
C LEU A 174 11.27 -22.65 -5.32
N ASN A 175 11.03 -22.14 -6.54
CA ASN A 175 11.07 -22.97 -7.73
C ASN A 175 12.46 -23.55 -7.97
N ASP A 176 13.51 -22.73 -7.84
CA ASP A 176 14.90 -23.20 -7.96
C ASP A 176 15.21 -24.31 -6.93
N ASP A 177 14.76 -24.14 -5.68
CA ASP A 177 14.98 -25.13 -4.62
C ASP A 177 14.19 -26.43 -4.85
N ILE A 178 12.97 -26.35 -5.38
CA ILE A 178 12.17 -27.53 -5.75
C ILE A 178 12.81 -28.26 -6.93
N ASP A 179 13.32 -27.54 -7.93
CA ASP A 179 14.04 -28.13 -9.05
C ASP A 179 15.30 -28.87 -8.58
N ILE A 180 16.02 -28.33 -7.59
CA ILE A 180 17.16 -29.01 -6.98
C ILE A 180 16.69 -30.26 -6.21
N LEU A 181 15.63 -30.15 -5.42
CA LEU A 181 15.09 -31.26 -4.63
C LEU A 181 14.63 -32.43 -5.52
N ASN A 182 14.00 -32.13 -6.66
CA ASN A 182 13.57 -33.15 -7.63
C ASN A 182 14.76 -33.94 -8.21
N ASN A 183 15.95 -33.35 -8.23
CA ASN A 183 17.19 -33.99 -8.69
C ASN A 183 18.05 -34.56 -7.54
N ASN A 184 17.80 -34.17 -6.28
CA ASN A 184 18.54 -34.59 -5.11
C ASN A 184 17.64 -34.63 -3.86
N SER A 185 17.14 -35.80 -3.51
CA SER A 185 16.23 -36.00 -2.37
C SER A 185 16.81 -35.60 -1.01
N ASP A 186 18.14 -35.64 -0.87
CA ASP A 186 18.83 -35.37 0.39
C ASP A 186 18.94 -33.85 0.66
N PHE A 187 18.61 -33.00 -0.33
CA PHE A 187 18.65 -31.55 -0.22
C PHE A 187 17.57 -30.97 0.74
N ILE A 188 16.57 -31.77 1.11
CA ILE A 188 15.41 -31.28 1.87
C ILE A 188 15.78 -30.69 3.25
N GLU A 189 16.80 -31.23 3.92
CA GLU A 189 17.27 -30.72 5.21
C GLU A 189 18.04 -29.40 5.06
N GLU A 190 18.86 -29.28 4.02
CA GLU A 190 19.58 -28.03 3.71
C GLU A 190 18.59 -26.92 3.33
N MET A 191 17.59 -27.25 2.52
CA MET A 191 16.49 -26.36 2.20
C MET A 191 15.80 -25.89 3.49
N GLN A 192 15.39 -26.79 4.38
CA GLN A 192 14.75 -26.40 5.65
C GLN A 192 15.62 -25.46 6.49
N GLN A 193 16.93 -25.72 6.60
CA GLN A 193 17.85 -24.86 7.34
C GLN A 193 17.96 -23.47 6.72
N PHE A 194 18.07 -23.39 5.38
CA PHE A 194 18.11 -22.12 4.65
C PHE A 194 16.86 -21.29 4.91
N TRP A 195 15.68 -21.87 4.68
CA TRP A 195 14.41 -21.16 4.84
C TRP A 195 14.16 -20.74 6.30
N SER A 196 14.61 -21.53 7.28
CA SER A 196 14.53 -21.15 8.69
C SER A 196 15.40 -19.93 9.04
N LYS A 197 16.61 -19.85 8.46
CA LYS A 197 17.53 -18.72 8.67
C LYS A 197 17.03 -17.46 7.98
N ASP A 198 16.52 -17.61 6.76
CA ASP A 198 16.05 -16.48 5.96
C ASP A 198 14.79 -15.83 6.56
N THR A 199 13.95 -16.59 7.28
CA THR A 199 12.83 -16.00 8.06
C THR A 199 13.31 -14.96 9.05
N ASN A 200 14.36 -15.28 9.81
CA ASN A 200 14.88 -14.37 10.81
C ASN A 200 15.51 -13.14 10.15
N ALA A 201 16.24 -13.33 9.05
CA ALA A 201 16.84 -12.23 8.29
C ALA A 201 15.79 -11.29 7.69
N LEU A 202 14.73 -11.83 7.09
CA LEU A 202 13.64 -11.05 6.50
C LEU A 202 12.86 -10.28 7.57
N VAL A 203 12.61 -10.88 8.73
CA VAL A 203 11.99 -10.19 9.88
C VAL A 203 12.87 -9.04 10.39
N GLU A 204 14.18 -9.26 10.51
CA GLU A 204 15.12 -8.22 10.94
C GLU A 204 15.32 -7.11 9.89
N GLU A 205 15.31 -7.46 8.61
CA GLU A 205 15.29 -6.50 7.51
C GLU A 205 14.05 -5.60 7.62
N LEU A 206 12.87 -6.20 7.80
CA LEU A 206 11.62 -5.45 7.97
C LEU A 206 11.64 -4.50 9.18
N LYS A 207 12.15 -4.96 10.33
CA LYS A 207 12.33 -4.11 11.52
C LYS A 207 13.30 -2.96 11.24
N THR A 208 14.43 -3.25 10.61
CA THR A 208 15.48 -2.27 10.32
C THR A 208 14.99 -1.19 9.35
N TYR A 209 14.23 -1.56 8.31
CA TYR A 209 13.64 -0.57 7.41
C TYR A 209 12.63 0.33 8.11
N SER A 210 11.75 -0.25 8.95
CA SER A 210 10.81 0.53 9.76
C SER A 210 11.54 1.54 10.65
N LEU A 211 12.67 1.15 11.24
CA LEU A 211 13.46 2.02 12.13
C LEU A 211 14.26 3.09 11.37
N ARG A 212 14.91 2.73 10.26
CA ARG A 212 15.75 3.65 9.47
C ARG A 212 14.95 4.77 8.84
N GLU A 213 13.71 4.49 8.42
CA GLU A 213 12.87 5.52 7.83
C GLU A 213 12.30 6.47 8.90
N ASN A 214 11.97 5.97 10.10
CA ASN A 214 11.63 6.83 11.24
C ASN A 214 12.79 7.78 11.60
N ALA A 215 14.02 7.28 11.65
CA ALA A 215 15.21 8.11 11.95
C ALA A 215 15.51 9.15 10.86
N ASN A 216 15.31 8.81 9.58
CA ASN A 216 15.48 9.78 8.50
C ASN A 216 14.42 10.90 8.57
N ILE A 217 13.21 10.62 9.07
CA ILE A 217 12.15 11.63 9.21
C ILE A 217 12.45 12.60 10.36
N GLU A 218 12.96 12.10 11.51
CA GLU A 218 13.38 12.97 12.62
C GLU A 218 14.41 14.00 12.17
N ASN A 219 15.39 13.58 11.35
CA ASN A 219 16.41 14.45 10.77
C ASN A 219 15.87 15.48 9.76
N PHE A 220 14.74 15.21 9.10
CA PHE A 220 14.07 16.17 8.22
C PHE A 220 13.13 17.13 8.98
N THR A 221 12.66 16.76 10.18
CA THR A 221 11.85 17.62 11.05
C THR A 221 12.67 18.48 12.01
N ALA A 222 13.95 18.15 12.24
CA ALA A 222 14.91 19.01 12.91
C ALA A 222 15.33 20.16 11.98
N THR A 223 14.46 21.18 11.86
CA THR A 223 14.80 22.45 11.20
C THR A 223 16.10 22.99 11.79
N PRO A 224 17.09 23.43 10.99
CA PRO A 224 18.21 24.18 11.53
C PRO A 224 17.65 25.48 12.10
N THR A 225 17.83 25.69 13.41
CA THR A 225 17.66 27.01 14.02
C THR A 225 18.62 27.97 13.33
N LEU A 226 18.10 28.77 12.40
CA LEU A 226 18.80 29.93 11.86
C LEU A 226 19.10 30.87 13.03
N ARG A 227 20.38 31.00 13.37
CA ARG A 227 20.92 32.12 14.16
C ARG A 227 21.10 33.33 13.25
#